data_AF-A0A3C1H2H6-F1
#
_entry.id   AF-A0A3C1H2H6-F1
#
_cell.length_a   1.000
_cell.length_b   1.000
_cell.length_c   1.000
_cell.angle_alpha   90.00
_cell.angle_beta   90.00
_cell.angle_gamma   90.00
#
_symmetry.space_group_name_H-M   'P 1'
#
loop_
_entity.id
_entity.type
_entity.pdbx_description
1 polymer ?
#
loop_
_entity_poly.entity_id
_entity_poly.type
_entity_poly.pdbx_seq_one_letter_code
_entity_poly.pdbx_strand_id
1 'polypeptide(L)' 'MTKITIFSGFLGAGKTTLIKKLIQDGYKGEKLVLIENEFGQIGIDGGFLKDAGIQINEMNSGCICCSL' A
#
# COMPACT_ATOMS: atom_id res chain seq x y z
N MET A 1 -6.59 19.40 0.18
CA MET A 1 -7.09 18.61 -0.96
C MET A 1 -6.17 17.40 -1.10
N THR A 2 -6.69 16.18 -1.01
CA THR A 2 -5.86 14.96 -0.99
C THR A 2 -5.60 14.48 -2.43
N LYS A 3 -4.35 14.23 -2.78
CA LYS A 3 -3.98 13.69 -4.10
C LYS A 3 -4.19 12.18 -4.11
N ILE A 4 -4.95 11.68 -5.10
CA ILE A 4 -5.23 10.26 -5.28
C ILE A 4 -4.47 9.78 -6.51
N THR A 5 -3.73 8.68 -6.36
CA THR A 5 -2.99 8.02 -7.45
C THR A 5 -3.44 6.57 -7.52
N ILE A 6 -3.78 6.08 -8.72
CA ILE A 6 -4.24 4.71 -8.94
C ILE A 6 -3.16 3.93 -9.70
N PHE A 7 -2.74 2.80 -9.14
CA PHE A 7 -1.84 1.86 -9.80
C PHE A 7 -2.63 0.65 -10.30
N SER A 8 -2.54 0.36 -11.60
CA SER A 8 -3.23 -0.76 -12.25
C SER A 8 -2.30 -1.49 -13.21
N GLY A 9 -2.59 -2.76 -13.48
CA GLY A 9 -1.81 -3.63 -14.35
C GLY A 9 -1.96 -5.11 -14.00
N PHE A 10 -1.50 -5.98 -14.90
CA PHE A 10 -1.56 -7.44 -14.72
C PHE A 10 -0.85 -7.93 -13.45
N LEU A 11 -1.17 -9.15 -13.00
CA LEU A 11 -0.43 -9.84 -11.94
C LEU A 11 1.03 -10.01 -12.37
N GLY A 12 1.98 -9.70 -11.49
CA GLY A 12 3.41 -9.75 -11.81
C GLY A 12 3.95 -8.54 -12.60
N ALA A 13 3.14 -7.52 -12.92
CA ALA A 13 3.61 -6.31 -13.62
C ALA A 13 4.57 -5.41 -12.81
N GLY A 14 5.01 -5.83 -11.63
CA GLY A 14 5.95 -5.08 -10.79
C GLY A 14 5.34 -3.90 -10.03
N LYS A 15 4.01 -3.87 -9.84
CA LYS A 15 3.30 -2.78 -9.15
C LYS A 15 3.85 -2.52 -7.75
N THR A 16 3.96 -3.54 -6.90
CA THR A 16 4.49 -3.44 -5.53
C THR A 16 5.90 -2.86 -5.49
N THR A 17 6.79 -3.34 -6.38
CA THR A 17 8.18 -2.85 -6.49
C THR A 17 8.23 -1.36 -6.82
N LEU A 18 7.40 -0.91 -7.76
CA LEU A 18 7.31 0.50 -8.13
C LEU A 18 6.81 1.36 -6.96
N ILE A 19 5.72 0.94 -6.32
CA ILE A 19 5.12 1.67 -5.19
C ILE A 19 6.15 1.84 -4.07
N LYS A 20 6.89 0.77 -3.73
CA LYS A 20 7.96 0.85 -2.71
C LYS A 20 9.02 1.89 -3.05
N LYS A 21 9.53 1.88 -4.28
CA LYS A 21 10.53 2.84 -4.72
C LYS A 21 10.00 4.28 -4.65
N LEU A 22 8.76 4.50 -5.06
CA LEU A 22 8.12 5.81 -4.99
C LEU A 22 7.97 6.29 -3.55
N ILE A 23 7.61 5.43 -2.61
CA ILE A 23 7.48 5.82 -1.20
C ILE A 23 8.86 6.15 -0.60
N GLN A 24 9.89 5.38 -0.90
CA GLN A 24 11.25 5.59 -0.39
C GLN A 24 11.92 6.84 -0.97
N ASP A 25 11.83 7.04 -2.29
CA ASP A 25 12.59 8.07 -3.00
C ASP A 25 11.75 9.31 -3.34
N GLY A 26 10.47 9.12 -3.64
CA GLY A 26 9.60 10.16 -4.21
C GLY A 26 8.67 10.85 -3.21
N TYR A 27 8.30 10.17 -2.13
CA TYR A 27 7.36 10.70 -1.12
C TYR A 27 7.97 10.78 0.28
N LYS A 28 9.30 10.83 0.37
CA LYS A 28 10.01 10.90 1.65
C LYS A 28 9.56 12.12 2.45
N GLY A 29 9.00 11.87 3.64
CA GLY A 29 8.51 12.91 4.54
C GLY A 29 7.07 13.34 4.31
N GLU A 30 6.36 12.76 3.34
CA GLU A 30 4.92 12.99 3.15
C GLU A 30 4.08 12.04 4.02
N LYS A 31 2.87 12.49 4.38
CA LYS A 31 1.85 11.63 5.01
C LYS A 31 1.12 10.87 3.90
N LEU A 32 1.35 9.56 3.82
CA LEU A 32 0.80 8.69 2.78
C LEU A 32 -0.16 7.66 3.36
N VAL A 33 -1.16 7.30 2.55
CA VAL A 33 -2.04 6.14 2.78
C VAL A 33 -1.97 5.27 1.53
N LEU A 34 -1.67 3.99 1.73
CA LEU A 34 -1.65 2.98 0.67
C LEU A 34 -2.84 2.03 0.87
N ILE A 35 -3.63 1.84 -0.19
CA ILE A 35 -4.78 0.93 -0.19
C ILE A 35 -4.50 -0.11 -1.27
N GLU A 36 -4.42 -1.37 -0.87
CA GLU A 36 -4.16 -2.51 -1.74
C GLU A 36 -5.31 -3.52 -1.66
N ASN A 37 -5.55 -4.21 -2.77
CA ASN A 37 -6.54 -5.27 -2.84
C ASN A 37 -5.78 -6.61 -2.89
N GLU A 38 -5.62 -7.27 -1.75
CA GLU A 38 -4.87 -8.53 -1.65
C GLU A 38 -5.83 -9.72 -1.75
N PHE A 39 -5.50 -10.71 -2.57
CA PHE A 39 -6.25 -11.97 -2.69
C PHE A 39 -5.31 -13.14 -2.37
N GLY A 40 -5.14 -13.44 -1.08
CA GLY A 40 -4.27 -14.51 -0.58
C GLY A 40 -4.06 -14.41 0.95
N GLN A 41 -4.11 -15.54 1.66
CA GLN A 41 -4.05 -15.63 3.14
C GLN A 41 -2.66 -15.30 3.76
N ILE A 42 -1.68 -14.91 2.96
CA ILE A 42 -0.32 -14.65 3.44
C ILE A 42 0.02 -13.22 3.01
N GLY A 43 -0.06 -12.28 3.96
CA GLY A 43 0.34 -10.88 3.81
C GLY A 43 1.86 -10.74 3.65
N ILE A 44 2.38 -11.21 2.52
CA ILE A 44 3.81 -11.15 2.18
C ILE A 44 4.27 -9.68 2.12
N ASP A 45 3.38 -8.77 1.73
CA ASP A 45 3.69 -7.33 1.60
C ASP A 45 3.60 -6.55 2.92
N GLY A 46 2.92 -7.11 3.94
CA GLY A 46 2.74 -6.48 5.26
C GLY A 46 4.03 -6.29 6.07
N GLY A 47 4.98 -7.23 5.95
CA GLY A 47 6.29 -7.10 6.61
C GLY A 47 7.21 -6.11 5.89
N PHE A 48 7.21 -6.14 4.56
CA PHE A 48 8.19 -5.45 3.72
C PHE A 48 7.93 -3.94 3.56
N LEU A 49 6.69 -3.50 3.76
CA LEU A 49 6.28 -2.09 3.73
C LEU A 49 6.40 -1.43 5.12
N LYS A 50 6.32 -2.19 6.22
CA LYS A 50 6.62 -1.69 7.58
C LYS A 50 8.06 -1.19 7.69
N ASP A 51 9.01 -1.91 7.08
CA ASP A 51 10.42 -1.49 7.03
C ASP A 51 10.63 -0.16 6.28
N ALA A 52 9.70 0.23 5.41
CA ALA A 52 9.70 1.53 4.73
C ALA A 52 9.02 2.64 5.56
N GLY A 53 8.62 2.37 6.81
CA GLY A 53 7.96 3.33 7.70
C GLY A 53 6.50 3.57 7.37
N ILE A 54 5.88 2.70 6.58
CA ILE A 54 4.49 2.83 6.14
C ILE A 54 3.57 2.15 7.18
N GLN A 55 2.56 2.88 7.67
CA GLN A 55 1.49 2.26 8.44
C GLN A 55 0.57 1.49 7.51
N ILE A 56 0.57 0.17 7.67
CA ILE A 56 -0.27 -0.75 6.91
C ILE A 56 -1.47 -1.12 7.77
N ASN A 57 -2.66 -0.88 7.23
CA ASN A 57 -3.90 -1.37 7.80
C ASN A 57 -4.50 -2.36 6.82
N GLU A 58 -4.45 -3.65 7.17
CA GLU A 58 -5.06 -4.71 6.39
C GLU A 58 -6.58 -4.68 6.57
N MET A 59 -7.31 -4.59 5.47
CA MET A 59 -8.77 -4.61 5.47
C MET A 59 -9.27 -5.97 5.03
N ASN A 60 -9.49 -6.87 5.99
CA ASN A 60 -10.18 -8.12 5.76
C ASN A 60 -11.69 -7.87 5.65
N SER A 61 -12.19 -7.69 4.44
CA SER A 61 -13.61 -7.76 4.09
C SER A 61 -14.55 -6.88 4.95
N GLY A 62 -14.52 -5.56 4.77
CA GLY A 62 -15.66 -4.70 5.14
C GLY A 62 -15.30 -3.34 5.72
N CYS A 63 -15.38 -2.31 4.87
CA CYS A 63 -15.41 -0.87 5.18
C CYS A 63 -14.28 -0.27 6.04
N ILE A 64 -13.58 0.72 5.47
CA ILE A 64 -12.53 1.51 6.15
C ILE A 64 -13.08 2.34 7.32
N CYS A 65 -14.41 2.47 7.42
CA CYS A 65 -15.09 3.28 8.42
C CYS A 65 -15.23 2.60 9.79
N CYS A 66 -14.81 1.34 9.95
CA CYS A 66 -15.01 0.58 11.20
C CYS A 66 -13.72 0.35 12.00
N SER A 67 -12.58 0.90 11.59
CA SER A 67 -11.27 0.62 12.21
C SER A 67 -10.44 1.87 12.53
N LEU A 68 -11.09 3.05 12.62
CA LEU A 68 -10.47 4.29 13.12
C LEU A 68 -10.46 4.35 14.65
#